data_AF-A0A9Y1FPA0-F1
#
_entry.id   AF-A0A9Y1FPA0-F1
#
_cell.length_a   1.000
_cell.length_b   1.000
_cell.length_c   1.000
_cell.angle_alpha   90.00
_cell.angle_beta   90.00
_cell.angle_gamma   90.00
#
_symmetry.space_group_name_H-M   'P 1'
#
loop_
_entity.id
_entity.type
_entity.pdbx_description
1 polymer ?
#
loop_
_entity_poly.entity_id
_entity_poly.type
_entity_poly.pdbx_seq_one_letter_code
_entity_poly.pdbx_strand_id
1 'polypeptide(L)'
;MVRTPYGADGGEENDVRRMKLQMQAQEQYMSQLQQRISHQSNMIENLNTEIAKLKQVIQQKDEEIEKYSKRMEEERYWKEQDAQARDERENELKLKIRDLEIEIDRLKKETFGKPKEPESFTPVHIETGEIENFLEELVTYYSKPTDDKFVTALTSLVQYCKKNGTVSQRILGILSSSTLPKNSESLANELGVEKRKIDQLLFNLERKGLIKQIGEGYALITSSLVQETNIEEDWENVEPKKVFDNLKTIVTVSRDKEQIIKAFDKARDALMEASALSPFMRHNMSQLIEKMRRKPIDVEEILKTIDEWKEKLT
;
A
#
# COMPACT_ATOMS: atom_id res chain seq x y z
N MET A 1 36.46 94.01 62.98
CA MET A 1 35.77 92.71 63.21
C MET A 1 34.32 92.86 62.78
N VAL A 2 33.95 92.35 61.60
CA VAL A 2 32.57 91.91 61.32
C VAL A 2 32.74 90.67 60.45
N ARG A 3 32.56 89.50 61.07
CA ARG A 3 32.31 88.23 60.36
C ARG A 3 30.89 88.31 59.84
N THR A 4 30.68 87.99 58.57
CA THR A 4 29.44 87.38 58.12
C THR A 4 29.74 86.11 57.32
N PRO A 5 28.96 85.03 57.54
CA PRO A 5 29.27 83.66 57.14
C PRO A 5 28.39 83.24 55.94
N TYR A 6 28.52 81.98 55.51
CA TYR A 6 27.70 81.28 54.51
C TYR A 6 28.15 81.37 53.05
N GLY A 7 29.26 80.69 52.77
CA GLY A 7 29.47 79.96 51.51
C GLY A 7 29.63 78.48 51.84
N ALA A 8 28.52 77.73 51.95
CA ALA A 8 28.56 76.27 52.17
C ALA A 8 27.30 75.50 51.68
N ASP A 9 26.26 76.16 51.17
CA ASP A 9 24.92 75.53 50.98
C ASP A 9 24.68 74.90 49.57
N GLY A 10 25.47 75.27 48.56
CA GLY A 10 25.23 74.83 47.17
C GLY A 10 25.78 73.45 46.79
N GLY A 11 26.59 72.83 47.66
CA GLY A 11 27.15 71.49 47.44
C GLY A 11 26.18 70.37 47.84
N GLU A 12 25.59 70.50 49.03
CA GLU A 12 24.64 69.51 49.56
C GLU A 12 23.36 69.43 48.73
N GLU A 13 22.84 70.57 48.24
CA GLU A 13 21.64 70.60 47.40
C GLU A 13 21.84 69.88 46.04
N ASN A 14 23.05 69.99 45.47
CA ASN A 14 23.41 69.28 44.24
C ASN A 14 23.60 67.77 44.45
N ASP A 15 24.14 67.36 45.59
CA ASP A 15 24.30 65.95 45.95
C ASP A 15 22.95 65.28 46.24
N VAL A 16 22.04 65.98 46.95
CA VAL A 16 20.66 65.54 47.16
C VAL A 16 19.92 65.36 45.84
N ARG A 17 20.12 66.28 44.88
CA ARG A 17 19.50 66.19 43.55
C ARG A 17 20.02 65.00 42.74
N ARG A 18 21.32 64.71 42.77
CA ARG A 18 21.92 63.53 42.13
C ARG A 18 21.39 62.24 42.75
N MET A 19 21.35 62.18 44.08
CA MET A 19 20.86 61.00 44.80
C MET A 19 19.39 60.74 44.47
N LYS A 20 18.56 61.79 44.38
CA LYS A 20 17.16 61.68 43.97
C LYS A 20 16.99 61.15 42.54
N LEU A 21 17.80 61.63 41.60
CA LEU A 21 17.79 61.13 40.21
C LEU A 21 18.24 59.67 40.13
N GLN A 22 19.26 59.28 40.90
CA GLN A 22 19.72 57.90 40.98
C GLN A 22 18.65 56.98 41.59
N MET A 23 17.96 57.44 42.64
CA MET A 23 16.86 56.72 43.26
C MET A 23 15.69 56.52 42.28
N GLN A 24 15.31 57.56 41.53
CA GLN A 24 14.28 57.45 40.50
C GLN A 24 14.66 56.47 39.38
N ALA A 25 15.94 56.48 38.95
CA ALA A 25 16.43 55.53 37.95
C ALA A 25 16.38 54.08 38.49
N GLN A 26 16.75 53.88 39.76
CA GLN A 26 16.63 52.58 40.42
C GLN A 26 15.18 52.12 40.57
N GLU A 27 14.26 53.01 40.95
CA GLU A 27 12.82 52.72 41.02
C GLU A 27 12.24 52.30 39.66
N GLN A 28 12.61 53.00 38.59
CA GLN A 28 12.21 52.64 37.22
C GLN A 28 12.74 51.27 36.81
N TYR A 29 14.02 50.99 37.10
CA TYR A 29 14.61 49.69 36.80
C TYR A 29 13.95 48.55 37.59
N MET A 30 13.66 48.78 38.88
CA MET A 30 12.92 47.83 39.71
C MET A 30 11.51 47.56 39.17
N SER A 31 10.80 48.60 38.71
CA SER A 31 9.48 48.44 38.11
C SER A 31 9.53 47.61 36.82
N GLN A 32 10.52 47.83 35.96
CA GLN A 32 10.72 47.03 34.74
C GLN A 32 11.03 45.56 35.06
N LEU A 33 11.86 45.31 36.07
CA LEU A 33 12.15 43.95 36.53
C LEU A 33 10.89 43.27 37.08
N GLN A 34 10.08 43.97 37.88
CA GLN A 34 8.81 43.42 38.39
C GLN A 34 7.84 43.07 37.26
N GLN A 35 7.72 43.91 36.23
CA GLN A 35 6.89 43.60 35.05
C GLN A 35 7.40 42.36 34.31
N ARG A 36 8.72 42.24 34.11
CA ARG A 36 9.33 41.05 33.48
C ARG A 36 9.09 39.79 34.29
N ILE A 37 9.26 39.86 35.62
CA ILE A 37 8.99 38.75 36.53
C ILE A 37 7.52 38.33 36.43
N SER A 38 6.58 39.27 36.50
CA SER A 38 5.15 38.97 36.39
C SER A 38 4.80 38.32 35.04
N HIS A 39 5.37 38.82 33.94
CA HIS A 39 5.18 38.22 32.63
C HIS A 39 5.73 36.79 32.55
N GLN A 40 6.95 36.56 33.06
CA GLN A 40 7.56 35.24 33.11
C GLN A 40 6.76 34.27 34.01
N SER A 41 6.26 34.72 35.15
CA SER A 41 5.39 33.92 36.04
C SER A 41 4.12 33.48 35.32
N ASN A 42 3.45 34.38 34.59
CA ASN A 42 2.26 34.02 33.81
C ASN A 42 2.57 33.02 32.69
N MET A 43 3.73 33.16 32.04
CA MET A 43 4.16 32.22 31.00
C MET A 43 4.43 30.82 31.60
N ILE A 44 5.05 30.76 32.77
CA ILE A 44 5.28 29.50 33.49
C ILE A 44 3.94 28.84 33.87
N GLU A 45 2.97 29.61 34.35
CA GLU A 45 1.64 29.08 34.67
C GLU A 45 0.95 28.49 33.44
N ASN A 46 0.95 29.22 32.32
CA ASN A 46 0.39 28.74 31.05
C ASN A 46 1.08 27.44 30.59
N LEU A 47 2.42 27.40 30.61
CA LEU A 47 3.17 26.19 30.25
C LEU A 47 2.84 25.02 31.18
N ASN A 48 2.68 25.26 32.48
CA ASN A 48 2.28 24.21 33.42
C ASN A 48 0.88 23.65 33.11
N THR A 49 -0.07 24.51 32.72
CA THR A 49 -1.40 24.03 32.29
C THR A 49 -1.34 23.20 31.02
N GLU A 50 -0.46 23.56 30.07
CA GLU A 50 -0.27 22.82 28.82
C GLU A 50 0.41 21.47 29.08
N ILE A 51 1.43 21.43 29.94
CA ILE A 51 2.07 20.19 30.39
C ILE A 51 1.04 19.25 31.06
N ALA A 52 0.15 19.77 31.89
CA ALA A 52 -0.89 18.96 32.52
C ALA A 52 -1.85 18.33 31.49
N LYS A 53 -2.25 19.10 30.47
CA LYS A 53 -3.07 18.58 29.36
C LYS A 53 -2.33 17.51 28.56
N LEU A 54 -1.07 17.73 28.22
CA LEU A 54 -0.26 16.75 27.49
C LEU A 54 -0.11 15.45 28.27
N LYS A 55 0.12 15.52 29.59
CA LYS A 55 0.17 14.32 30.46
C LYS A 55 -1.13 13.53 30.42
N GLN A 56 -2.28 14.21 30.44
CA GLN A 56 -3.58 13.55 30.35
C GLN A 56 -3.79 12.85 28.99
N VAL A 57 -3.38 13.48 27.89
CA VAL A 57 -3.44 12.87 26.55
C VAL A 57 -2.53 11.65 26.45
N ILE A 58 -1.32 11.72 27.01
CA ILE A 58 -0.40 10.58 27.06
C ILE A 58 -1.05 9.40 27.81
N GLN A 59 -1.62 9.65 29.00
CA GLN A 59 -2.28 8.60 29.77
C GLN A 59 -3.45 7.95 29.00
N GLN A 60 -4.28 8.76 28.33
CA GLN A 60 -5.37 8.23 27.49
C GLN A 60 -4.84 7.37 26.33
N LYS A 61 -3.72 7.77 25.72
CA LYS A 61 -3.09 7.02 24.64
C LYS A 61 -2.46 5.72 25.13
N ASP A 62 -1.84 5.72 26.30
CA ASP A 62 -1.30 4.49 26.90
C ASP A 62 -2.41 3.47 27.18
N GLU A 63 -3.57 3.91 27.69
CA GLU A 63 -4.74 3.05 27.89
C GLU A 63 -5.31 2.49 26.58
N GLU A 64 -5.32 3.28 25.50
CA GLU A 64 -5.71 2.82 24.16
C GLU A 64 -4.74 1.77 23.64
N ILE A 65 -3.43 2.00 23.77
CA ILE A 65 -2.39 1.05 23.34
C ILE A 65 -2.53 -0.28 24.09
N GLU A 66 -2.80 -0.25 25.40
CA GLU A 66 -2.99 -1.47 26.19
C GLU A 66 -4.22 -2.27 25.72
N LYS A 67 -5.32 -1.57 25.40
CA LYS A 67 -6.54 -2.20 24.84
C LYS A 67 -6.26 -2.84 23.48
N TYR A 68 -5.57 -2.14 22.59
CA TYR A 68 -5.21 -2.69 21.28
C TYR A 68 -4.25 -3.88 21.39
N SER A 69 -3.27 -3.81 22.30
CA SER A 69 -2.33 -4.91 22.54
C SER A 69 -3.06 -6.17 23.02
N LYS A 70 -4.01 -6.04 23.96
CA LYS A 70 -4.85 -7.16 24.40
C LYS A 70 -5.66 -7.78 23.26
N ARG A 71 -6.32 -6.97 22.42
CA ARG A 71 -7.07 -7.47 21.25
C ARG A 71 -6.18 -8.20 20.25
N MET A 72 -4.97 -7.67 20.00
CA MET A 72 -4.01 -8.31 19.10
C MET A 72 -3.58 -9.68 19.64
N GLU A 73 -3.41 -9.80 20.95
CA GLU A 73 -3.05 -11.07 21.60
C GLU A 73 -4.22 -12.07 21.55
N GLU A 74 -5.46 -11.61 21.77
CA GLU A 74 -6.67 -12.42 21.58
C GLU A 74 -6.81 -12.91 20.12
N GLU A 75 -6.63 -12.03 19.13
CA GLU A 75 -6.70 -12.41 17.72
C GLU A 75 -5.62 -13.43 17.32
N ARG A 76 -4.41 -13.30 17.86
CA ARG A 76 -3.34 -14.29 17.65
C ARG A 76 -3.73 -15.64 18.22
N TYR A 77 -4.26 -15.66 19.44
CA TYR A 77 -4.75 -16.89 20.08
C TYR A 77 -5.83 -17.58 19.25
N TRP A 78 -6.82 -16.83 18.75
CA TRP A 78 -7.88 -17.41 17.91
C TRP A 78 -7.36 -17.91 16.55
N LYS A 79 -6.43 -17.20 15.92
CA LYS A 79 -5.80 -17.65 14.66
C LYS A 79 -5.03 -18.96 14.84
N GLU A 80 -4.34 -19.12 15.96
CA GLU A 80 -3.60 -20.34 16.28
C GLU A 80 -4.54 -21.52 16.54
N GLN A 81 -5.63 -21.30 17.29
CA GLN A 81 -6.68 -22.30 17.48
C GLN A 81 -7.35 -22.73 16.16
N ASP A 82 -7.67 -21.77 15.30
CA ASP A 82 -8.26 -22.06 13.98
C ASP A 82 -7.30 -22.84 13.07
N ALA A 83 -6.00 -22.54 13.13
CA ALA A 83 -4.97 -23.28 12.39
C ALA A 83 -4.90 -24.74 12.88
N GLN A 84 -4.83 -24.96 14.20
CA GLN A 84 -4.83 -26.30 14.79
C GLN A 84 -6.08 -27.09 14.39
N ALA A 85 -7.27 -26.48 14.45
CA ALA A 85 -8.51 -27.13 14.05
C ALA A 85 -8.54 -27.49 12.55
N ARG A 86 -7.87 -26.70 11.69
CA ARG A 86 -7.72 -27.04 10.26
C ARG A 86 -6.77 -28.21 10.06
N ASP A 87 -5.63 -28.21 10.75
CA ASP A 87 -4.63 -29.28 10.66
C ASP A 87 -5.21 -30.62 11.14
N GLU A 88 -5.99 -30.62 12.23
CA GLU A 88 -6.70 -31.79 12.72
C GLU A 88 -7.68 -32.35 11.69
N ARG A 89 -8.52 -31.49 11.11
CA ARG A 89 -9.47 -31.89 10.03
C ARG A 89 -8.76 -32.41 8.79
N GLU A 90 -7.65 -31.79 8.41
CA GLU A 90 -6.86 -32.24 7.27
C GLU A 90 -6.28 -33.64 7.53
N ASN A 91 -5.76 -33.90 8.73
CA ASN A 91 -5.26 -35.21 9.12
C ASN A 91 -6.37 -36.28 9.13
N GLU A 92 -7.56 -35.96 9.64
CA GLU A 92 -8.71 -36.86 9.57
C GLU A 92 -9.11 -37.19 8.12
N LEU A 93 -9.13 -36.20 7.24
CA LEU A 93 -9.46 -36.41 5.82
C LEU A 93 -8.40 -37.25 5.12
N LYS A 94 -7.10 -37.02 5.40
CA LYS A 94 -6.01 -37.84 4.88
C LYS A 94 -6.15 -39.31 5.29
N LEU A 95 -6.54 -39.58 6.53
CA LEU A 95 -6.81 -40.94 7.00
C LEU A 95 -7.98 -41.58 6.23
N LYS A 96 -9.09 -40.86 6.07
CA LYS A 96 -10.26 -41.34 5.30
C LYS A 96 -9.92 -41.62 3.83
N ILE A 97 -9.12 -40.76 3.19
CA ILE A 97 -8.66 -40.97 1.81
C ILE A 97 -7.84 -42.26 1.72
N ARG A 98 -6.89 -42.46 2.64
CA ARG A 98 -6.08 -43.68 2.68
C ARG A 98 -6.95 -44.94 2.84
N ASP A 99 -7.96 -44.90 3.71
CA ASP A 99 -8.88 -46.02 3.90
C ASP A 99 -9.69 -46.32 2.61
N LEU A 100 -10.16 -45.27 1.92
CA LEU A 100 -10.86 -45.41 0.64
C LEU A 100 -9.95 -45.91 -0.49
N GLU A 101 -8.69 -45.49 -0.55
CA GLU A 101 -7.71 -45.99 -1.52
C GLU A 101 -7.48 -47.50 -1.35
N ILE A 102 -7.33 -47.97 -0.11
CA ILE A 102 -7.20 -49.40 0.21
C ILE A 102 -8.43 -50.17 -0.27
N GLU A 103 -9.63 -49.63 -0.05
CA GLU A 103 -10.88 -50.27 -0.48
C GLU A 103 -11.02 -50.31 -2.00
N ILE A 104 -10.68 -49.22 -2.70
CA ILE A 104 -10.64 -49.17 -4.17
C ILE A 104 -9.68 -50.23 -4.73
N ASP A 105 -8.49 -50.36 -4.16
CA ASP A 105 -7.50 -51.36 -4.59
C ASP A 105 -8.00 -52.80 -4.36
N ARG A 106 -8.80 -53.01 -3.32
CA ARG A 106 -9.46 -54.28 -3.05
C ARG A 106 -10.51 -54.61 -4.12
N LEU A 107 -11.40 -53.66 -4.41
CA LEU A 107 -12.45 -53.79 -5.42
C LEU A 107 -11.89 -53.97 -6.83
N LYS A 108 -10.77 -53.30 -7.16
CA LYS A 108 -10.06 -53.50 -8.44
C LYS A 108 -9.50 -54.93 -8.57
N LYS A 109 -8.98 -55.51 -7.49
CA LYS A 109 -8.49 -56.90 -7.50
C LYS A 109 -9.63 -57.91 -7.67
N GLU A 110 -10.83 -57.59 -7.22
CA GLU A 110 -12.02 -58.44 -7.38
C GLU A 110 -12.66 -58.36 -8.77
N THR A 111 -12.42 -57.29 -9.54
CA THR A 111 -13.11 -57.01 -10.82
C THR A 111 -12.30 -57.28 -12.09
N PHE A 112 -10.98 -57.52 -12.02
CA PHE A 112 -10.15 -57.78 -13.21
C PHE A 112 -9.95 -59.27 -13.54
N GLY A 113 -10.94 -59.86 -14.22
CA GLY A 113 -10.71 -60.97 -15.14
C GLY A 113 -10.26 -60.44 -16.52
N LYS A 114 -8.97 -60.62 -16.84
CA LYS A 114 -8.25 -60.44 -18.14
C LYS A 114 -8.70 -59.34 -19.14
N PRO A 115 -7.83 -58.38 -19.50
CA PRO A 115 -8.10 -57.42 -20.58
C PRO A 115 -7.85 -58.03 -21.97
N LYS A 116 -8.75 -57.72 -22.92
CA LYS A 116 -8.57 -57.92 -24.37
C LYS A 116 -7.70 -56.79 -24.94
N GLU A 117 -6.83 -57.12 -25.88
CA GLU A 117 -5.81 -56.26 -26.49
C GLU A 117 -6.40 -54.98 -27.15
N PRO A 118 -5.68 -53.84 -27.12
CA PRO A 118 -6.14 -52.61 -27.75
C PRO A 118 -5.75 -52.57 -29.24
N GLU A 119 -6.76 -52.38 -30.10
CA GLU A 119 -6.58 -52.01 -31.49
C GLU A 119 -6.04 -50.57 -31.63
N SER A 120 -5.31 -50.38 -32.73
CA SER A 120 -4.55 -49.21 -33.18
C SER A 120 -5.04 -47.83 -32.75
N PHE A 121 -4.10 -47.03 -32.23
CA PHE A 121 -4.22 -45.58 -32.08
C PHE A 121 -4.48 -44.89 -33.43
N THR A 122 -5.58 -44.16 -33.51
CA THR A 122 -5.76 -43.05 -34.45
C THR A 122 -5.48 -41.72 -33.71
N PRO A 123 -5.04 -40.66 -34.41
CA PRO A 123 -4.65 -39.42 -33.76
C PRO A 123 -5.86 -38.78 -33.08
N VAL A 124 -5.75 -38.62 -31.77
CA VAL A 124 -6.78 -38.02 -30.90
C VAL A 124 -7.08 -36.61 -31.40
N HIS A 125 -8.29 -36.41 -31.91
CA HIS A 125 -8.92 -35.11 -31.97
C HIS A 125 -9.19 -34.70 -30.52
N ILE A 126 -8.40 -33.77 -29.99
CA ILE A 126 -8.68 -33.17 -28.68
C ILE A 126 -9.93 -32.31 -28.87
N GLU A 127 -11.08 -32.86 -28.53
CA GLU A 127 -12.32 -32.11 -28.44
C GLU A 127 -12.18 -31.05 -27.33
N THR A 128 -12.63 -29.85 -27.63
CA THR A 128 -12.52 -28.62 -26.83
C THR A 128 -13.00 -28.70 -25.37
N GLY A 129 -13.60 -29.81 -24.94
CA GLY A 129 -14.04 -30.06 -23.56
C GLY A 129 -12.91 -30.44 -22.58
N GLU A 130 -11.79 -30.98 -23.06
CA GLU A 130 -10.70 -31.43 -22.16
C GLU A 130 -9.93 -30.27 -21.50
N ILE A 131 -9.91 -29.09 -22.13
CA ILE A 131 -9.18 -27.91 -21.62
C ILE A 131 -9.97 -27.17 -20.53
N GLU A 132 -11.31 -27.19 -20.57
CA GLU A 132 -12.14 -26.62 -19.51
C GLU A 132 -12.02 -27.43 -18.22
N ASN A 133 -12.00 -28.77 -18.34
CA ASN A 133 -11.72 -29.66 -17.21
C ASN A 133 -10.33 -29.41 -16.61
N PHE A 134 -9.32 -29.12 -17.44
CA PHE A 134 -7.96 -28.88 -16.95
C PHE A 134 -7.79 -27.51 -16.24
N LEU A 135 -8.55 -26.49 -16.64
CA LEU A 135 -8.61 -25.20 -15.93
C LEU A 135 -9.33 -25.35 -14.57
N GLU A 136 -10.38 -26.18 -14.52
CA GLU A 136 -11.04 -26.53 -13.25
C GLU A 136 -10.12 -27.35 -12.35
N GLU A 137 -9.39 -28.32 -12.89
CA GLU A 137 -8.36 -29.08 -12.16
C GLU A 137 -7.25 -28.16 -11.65
N LEU A 138 -6.70 -27.24 -12.46
CA LEU A 138 -5.66 -26.31 -12.04
C LEU A 138 -6.11 -25.37 -10.90
N VAL A 139 -7.32 -24.84 -10.98
CA VAL A 139 -7.92 -24.00 -9.92
C VAL A 139 -8.21 -24.82 -8.66
N THR A 140 -8.53 -26.10 -8.80
CA THR A 140 -8.79 -27.02 -7.67
C THR A 140 -7.49 -27.47 -6.99
N TYR A 141 -6.42 -27.67 -7.77
CA TYR A 141 -5.14 -28.20 -7.27
C TYR A 141 -4.24 -27.12 -6.66
N TYR A 142 -4.29 -25.89 -7.17
CA TYR A 142 -3.52 -24.76 -6.65
C TYR A 142 -4.43 -23.81 -5.89
N SER A 143 -4.44 -23.93 -4.57
CA SER A 143 -5.32 -23.19 -3.66
C SER A 143 -5.06 -21.67 -3.62
N LYS A 144 -4.00 -21.17 -4.31
CA LYS A 144 -3.73 -19.74 -4.50
C LYS A 144 -3.11 -19.46 -5.89
N PRO A 145 -3.56 -18.40 -6.60
CA PRO A 145 -3.08 -18.03 -7.94
C PRO A 145 -1.66 -17.42 -7.98
N THR A 146 -0.89 -17.56 -6.90
CA THR A 146 0.45 -16.95 -6.71
C THR A 146 1.59 -17.98 -6.67
N ASP A 147 1.33 -19.27 -6.84
CA ASP A 147 2.39 -20.28 -6.92
C ASP A 147 3.15 -20.15 -8.26
N ASP A 148 4.48 -20.03 -8.24
CA ASP A 148 5.32 -19.93 -9.44
C ASP A 148 5.07 -21.08 -10.43
N LYS A 149 4.70 -22.26 -9.93
CA LYS A 149 4.33 -23.41 -10.75
C LYS A 149 2.99 -23.20 -11.46
N PHE A 150 2.01 -22.61 -10.77
CA PHE A 150 0.72 -22.22 -11.34
C PHE A 150 0.90 -21.15 -12.41
N VAL A 151 1.72 -20.12 -12.14
CA VAL A 151 2.02 -19.03 -13.08
C VAL A 151 2.67 -19.56 -14.36
N THR A 152 3.64 -20.47 -14.23
CA THR A 152 4.35 -21.08 -15.37
C THR A 152 3.43 -21.97 -16.21
N ALA A 153 2.58 -22.77 -15.55
CA ALA A 153 1.60 -23.63 -16.21
C ALA A 153 0.52 -22.82 -16.94
N LEU A 154 -0.01 -21.78 -16.30
CA LEU A 154 -0.99 -20.86 -16.89
C LEU A 154 -0.40 -20.15 -18.11
N THR A 155 0.83 -19.64 -18.02
CA THR A 155 1.49 -18.94 -19.13
C THR A 155 1.68 -19.84 -20.35
N SER A 156 2.11 -21.08 -20.13
CA SER A 156 2.33 -22.08 -21.20
C SER A 156 1.01 -22.49 -21.88
N LEU A 157 -0.05 -22.69 -21.09
CA LEU A 157 -1.39 -23.01 -21.58
C LEU A 157 -1.98 -21.84 -22.39
N VAL A 158 -1.84 -20.63 -21.88
CA VAL A 158 -2.34 -19.40 -22.50
C VAL A 158 -1.65 -19.12 -23.85
N GLN A 159 -0.35 -19.42 -23.98
CA GLN A 159 0.35 -19.35 -25.27
C GLN A 159 -0.19 -20.37 -26.29
N TYR A 160 -0.52 -21.59 -25.86
CA TYR A 160 -1.11 -22.62 -26.73
C TYR A 160 -2.53 -22.23 -27.20
N CYS A 161 -3.36 -21.69 -26.30
CA CYS A 161 -4.73 -21.31 -26.61
C CYS A 161 -4.88 -20.06 -27.50
N LYS A 162 -3.81 -19.28 -27.71
CA LYS A 162 -3.83 -18.03 -28.48
C LYS A 162 -4.29 -18.21 -29.94
N LYS A 163 -4.15 -19.42 -30.53
CA LYS A 163 -4.55 -19.71 -31.93
C LYS A 163 -5.83 -20.54 -32.08
N ASN A 164 -6.08 -21.50 -31.18
CA ASN A 164 -7.15 -22.50 -31.34
C ASN A 164 -8.10 -22.62 -30.14
N GLY A 165 -7.98 -21.71 -29.15
CA GLY A 165 -8.78 -21.77 -27.92
C GLY A 165 -10.17 -21.13 -28.03
N THR A 166 -10.99 -21.36 -27.00
CA THR A 166 -12.30 -20.70 -26.83
C THR A 166 -12.13 -19.17 -26.70
N VAL A 167 -13.20 -18.40 -26.86
CA VAL A 167 -13.14 -16.93 -26.75
C VAL A 167 -12.53 -16.49 -25.40
N SER A 168 -12.87 -17.17 -24.31
CA SER A 168 -12.29 -16.93 -22.97
C SER A 168 -10.77 -17.16 -22.94
N GLN A 169 -10.30 -18.26 -23.54
CA GLN A 169 -8.87 -18.57 -23.56
C GLN A 169 -8.09 -17.62 -24.47
N ARG A 170 -8.71 -17.18 -25.57
CA ARG A 170 -8.14 -16.13 -26.44
C ARG A 170 -8.05 -14.78 -25.73
N ILE A 171 -9.03 -14.42 -24.90
CA ILE A 171 -8.95 -13.24 -24.01
C ILE A 171 -7.72 -13.37 -23.10
N LEU A 172 -7.55 -14.49 -22.40
CA LEU A 172 -6.37 -14.72 -21.55
C LEU A 172 -5.07 -14.64 -22.36
N GLY A 173 -5.06 -15.18 -23.58
CA GLY A 173 -3.94 -15.12 -24.54
C GLY A 173 -3.55 -13.71 -24.96
N ILE A 174 -4.54 -12.85 -25.18
CA ILE A 174 -4.31 -11.44 -25.49
C ILE A 174 -3.76 -10.75 -24.25
N LEU A 175 -4.40 -10.94 -23.10
CA LEU A 175 -4.01 -10.31 -21.83
C LEU A 175 -2.61 -10.73 -21.36
N SER A 176 -2.15 -11.97 -21.60
CA SER A 176 -0.77 -12.38 -21.24
C SER A 176 0.31 -11.72 -22.06
N SER A 177 0.00 -11.36 -23.30
CA SER A 177 0.92 -10.67 -24.19
C SER A 177 0.76 -9.15 -24.18
N SER A 178 -0.19 -8.62 -23.40
CA SER A 178 -0.47 -7.19 -23.36
C SER A 178 0.38 -6.50 -22.30
N THR A 179 1.02 -5.40 -22.68
CA THR A 179 1.78 -4.53 -21.79
C THR A 179 0.89 -3.49 -21.09
N LEU A 180 -0.36 -3.34 -21.52
CA LEU A 180 -1.35 -2.44 -20.95
C LEU A 180 -2.67 -3.18 -20.70
N PRO A 181 -3.50 -2.78 -19.74
CA PRO A 181 -4.81 -3.36 -19.56
C PRO A 181 -5.67 -3.18 -20.81
N LYS A 182 -6.45 -4.22 -21.16
CA LYS A 182 -7.35 -4.18 -22.31
C LYS A 182 -8.78 -4.01 -21.85
N ASN A 183 -9.47 -3.02 -22.40
CA ASN A 183 -10.90 -2.82 -22.16
C ASN A 183 -11.74 -3.78 -23.02
N SER A 184 -13.01 -3.93 -22.65
CA SER A 184 -13.91 -4.85 -23.35
C SER A 184 -14.15 -4.48 -24.81
N GLU A 185 -14.01 -3.20 -25.16
CA GLU A 185 -14.15 -2.71 -26.53
C GLU A 185 -12.96 -3.08 -27.44
N SER A 186 -11.74 -2.93 -26.94
CA SER A 186 -10.53 -3.40 -27.62
C SER A 186 -10.56 -4.91 -27.81
N LEU A 187 -10.98 -5.66 -26.79
CA LEU A 187 -11.09 -7.12 -26.86
C LEU A 187 -12.18 -7.57 -27.83
N ALA A 188 -13.33 -6.88 -27.85
CA ALA A 188 -14.41 -7.13 -28.81
C ALA A 188 -13.95 -6.94 -30.26
N ASN A 189 -13.23 -5.83 -30.52
CA ASN A 189 -12.70 -5.52 -31.85
C ASN A 189 -11.61 -6.51 -32.29
N GLU A 190 -10.71 -6.89 -31.38
CA GLU A 190 -9.60 -7.81 -31.69
C GLU A 190 -10.06 -9.27 -31.89
N LEU A 191 -11.13 -9.67 -31.19
CA LEU A 191 -11.68 -11.03 -31.29
C LEU A 191 -12.82 -11.15 -32.31
N GLY A 192 -13.37 -10.04 -32.80
CA GLY A 192 -14.54 -10.01 -33.69
C GLY A 192 -15.81 -10.51 -33.00
N VAL A 193 -15.96 -10.25 -31.70
CA VAL A 193 -17.08 -10.73 -30.88
C VAL A 193 -17.83 -9.54 -30.29
N GLU A 194 -19.16 -9.66 -30.15
CA GLU A 194 -19.98 -8.60 -29.54
C GLU A 194 -19.51 -8.23 -28.13
N LYS A 195 -19.43 -6.92 -27.85
CA LYS A 195 -19.01 -6.38 -26.55
C LYS A 195 -19.78 -6.98 -25.38
N ARG A 196 -21.10 -7.16 -25.49
CA ARG A 196 -21.93 -7.78 -24.43
C ARG A 196 -21.45 -9.19 -24.05
N LYS A 197 -21.05 -9.98 -25.04
CA LYS A 197 -20.53 -11.33 -24.81
C LYS A 197 -19.14 -11.29 -24.18
N ILE A 198 -18.29 -10.34 -24.58
CA ILE A 198 -17.00 -10.09 -23.93
C ILE A 198 -17.19 -9.67 -22.47
N ASP A 199 -18.11 -8.76 -22.16
CA ASP A 199 -18.38 -8.30 -20.80
C ASP A 199 -18.81 -9.47 -19.89
N GLN A 200 -19.67 -10.38 -20.39
CA GLN A 200 -20.05 -11.61 -19.65
C GLN A 200 -18.85 -12.54 -19.41
N LEU A 201 -17.97 -12.71 -20.40
CA LEU A 201 -16.78 -13.54 -20.27
C LEU A 201 -15.77 -12.93 -19.29
N LEU A 202 -15.56 -11.62 -19.33
CA LEU A 202 -14.69 -10.91 -18.40
C LEU A 202 -15.21 -11.02 -16.97
N PHE A 203 -16.51 -10.83 -16.74
CA PHE A 203 -17.13 -11.02 -15.42
C PHE A 203 -16.88 -12.44 -14.88
N ASN A 204 -17.04 -13.46 -15.72
CA ASN A 204 -16.78 -14.85 -15.31
C ASN A 204 -15.30 -15.11 -15.02
N LEU A 205 -14.39 -14.59 -15.84
CA LEU A 205 -12.94 -14.75 -15.66
C LEU A 205 -12.45 -14.01 -14.39
N GLU A 206 -13.00 -12.85 -14.10
CA GLU A 206 -12.72 -12.08 -12.88
C GLU A 206 -13.24 -12.81 -11.64
N ARG A 207 -14.47 -13.34 -11.68
CA ARG A 207 -15.04 -14.15 -10.58
C ARG A 207 -14.23 -15.43 -10.33
N LYS A 208 -13.64 -16.01 -11.38
CA LYS A 208 -12.71 -17.15 -11.29
C LYS A 208 -11.32 -16.76 -10.80
N GLY A 209 -11.03 -15.48 -10.58
CA GLY A 209 -9.75 -14.99 -10.09
C GLY A 209 -8.61 -15.05 -11.10
N LEU A 210 -8.90 -15.16 -12.41
CA LEU A 210 -7.89 -15.26 -13.46
C LEU A 210 -7.43 -13.89 -13.98
N ILE A 211 -8.31 -12.89 -13.90
CA ILE A 211 -8.06 -11.52 -14.32
C ILE A 211 -8.46 -10.55 -13.21
N LYS A 212 -7.89 -9.35 -13.21
CA LYS A 212 -8.25 -8.25 -12.32
C LYS A 212 -8.53 -7.00 -13.14
N GLN A 213 -9.56 -6.25 -12.77
CA GLN A 213 -9.78 -4.93 -13.34
C GLN A 213 -8.71 -3.95 -12.84
N ILE A 214 -8.07 -3.25 -13.78
CA ILE A 214 -7.09 -2.19 -13.49
C ILE A 214 -7.44 -0.97 -14.37
N GLY A 215 -7.83 0.12 -13.73
CA GLY A 215 -8.36 1.30 -14.44
C GLY A 215 -9.60 0.95 -15.27
N GLU A 216 -9.59 1.29 -16.55
CA GLU A 216 -10.70 1.00 -17.48
C GLU A 216 -10.57 -0.35 -18.20
N GLY A 217 -9.54 -1.13 -17.88
CA GLY A 217 -9.25 -2.40 -18.55
C GLY A 217 -9.08 -3.56 -17.60
N TYR A 218 -8.78 -4.72 -18.18
CA TYR A 218 -8.47 -5.94 -17.46
C TYR A 218 -7.05 -6.37 -17.77
N ALA A 219 -6.41 -6.97 -16.78
CA ALA A 219 -5.12 -7.64 -16.92
C ALA A 219 -5.18 -9.03 -16.27
N LEU A 220 -4.29 -9.93 -16.67
CA LEU A 220 -4.13 -11.22 -15.99
C LEU A 220 -3.62 -11.00 -14.56
N ILE A 221 -4.13 -11.81 -13.63
CA ILE A 221 -3.70 -11.74 -12.22
C ILE A 221 -2.19 -11.97 -12.04
N THR A 222 -1.59 -12.73 -12.97
CA THR A 222 -0.15 -13.04 -12.99
C THR A 222 0.70 -11.99 -13.69
N SER A 223 0.11 -10.94 -14.27
CA SER A 223 0.87 -9.89 -14.94
C SER A 223 1.59 -8.99 -13.92
N SER A 224 2.78 -8.50 -14.27
CA SER A 224 3.50 -7.55 -13.43
C SER A 224 2.68 -6.28 -13.16
N LEU A 225 1.82 -5.89 -14.10
CA LEU A 225 0.87 -4.79 -13.96
C LEU A 225 -0.01 -4.92 -12.70
N VAL A 226 -0.49 -6.12 -12.37
CA VAL A 226 -1.34 -6.32 -11.18
C VAL A 226 -0.56 -6.08 -9.89
N GLN A 227 0.71 -6.47 -9.85
CA GLN A 227 1.60 -6.21 -8.72
C GLN A 227 1.99 -4.72 -8.64
N GLU A 228 2.43 -4.15 -9.76
CA GLU A 228 2.88 -2.76 -9.87
C GLU A 228 1.78 -1.75 -9.54
N THR A 229 0.52 -2.09 -9.84
CA THR A 229 -0.65 -1.24 -9.53
C THR A 229 -1.31 -1.55 -8.19
N ASN A 230 -0.77 -2.49 -7.41
CA ASN A 230 -1.33 -2.83 -6.11
C ASN A 230 -0.90 -1.82 -5.03
N ILE A 231 -1.74 -0.81 -4.82
CA ILE A 231 -1.53 0.23 -3.79
C ILE A 231 -1.75 -0.35 -2.37
N GLU A 232 -2.33 -1.54 -2.21
CA GLU A 232 -2.52 -2.16 -0.90
C GLU A 232 -1.26 -2.88 -0.41
N GLU A 233 -0.41 -3.37 -1.32
CA GLU A 233 0.84 -4.06 -0.99
C GLU A 233 1.88 -3.12 -0.38
N ASP A 234 2.60 -3.58 0.64
CA ASP A 234 3.62 -2.79 1.31
C ASP A 234 4.80 -2.45 0.38
N TRP A 235 5.11 -1.16 0.26
CA TRP A 235 6.18 -0.66 -0.61
C TRP A 235 7.47 -0.35 0.16
N GLU A 236 7.48 -0.46 1.49
CA GLU A 236 8.62 -0.12 2.36
C GLU A 236 9.87 -0.97 2.05
N ASN A 237 9.66 -2.21 1.61
CA ASN A 237 10.74 -3.16 1.26
C ASN A 237 11.06 -3.22 -0.24
N VAL A 238 10.42 -2.37 -1.05
CA VAL A 238 10.61 -2.34 -2.50
C VAL A 238 11.79 -1.46 -2.86
N GLU A 239 12.65 -1.91 -3.77
CA GLU A 239 13.79 -1.12 -4.23
C GLU A 239 13.34 0.26 -4.76
N PRO A 240 14.03 1.36 -4.42
CA PRO A 240 13.61 2.71 -4.79
C PRO A 240 13.31 2.92 -6.28
N LYS A 241 14.09 2.29 -7.18
CA LYS A 241 13.84 2.36 -8.62
C LYS A 241 12.53 1.68 -9.02
N LYS A 242 12.19 0.57 -8.37
CA LYS A 242 10.96 -0.19 -8.60
C LYS A 242 9.73 0.53 -8.04
N VAL A 243 9.87 1.30 -6.95
CA VAL A 243 8.80 2.20 -6.47
C VAL A 243 8.42 3.24 -7.53
N PHE A 244 9.40 3.82 -8.24
CA PHE A 244 9.14 4.73 -9.35
C PHE A 244 8.50 4.04 -10.56
N ASP A 245 8.87 2.78 -10.85
CA ASP A 245 8.22 1.98 -11.90
C ASP A 245 6.75 1.70 -11.56
N ASN A 246 6.44 1.31 -10.31
CA ASN A 246 5.07 1.14 -9.84
C ASN A 246 4.24 2.42 -9.98
N LEU A 247 4.81 3.57 -9.56
CA LEU A 247 4.16 4.88 -9.74
C LEU A 247 3.86 5.16 -11.21
N LYS A 248 4.82 4.91 -12.10
CA LYS A 248 4.68 5.13 -13.54
C LYS A 248 3.55 4.29 -14.11
N THR A 249 3.49 3.00 -13.75
CA THR A 249 2.43 2.09 -14.18
C THR A 249 1.06 2.57 -13.68
N ILE A 250 0.94 2.99 -12.42
CA ILE A 250 -0.33 3.50 -11.87
C ILE A 250 -0.78 4.78 -12.58
N VAL A 251 0.11 5.73 -12.82
CA VAL A 251 -0.22 6.98 -13.54
C VAL A 251 -0.62 6.71 -14.98
N THR A 252 -0.02 5.70 -15.63
CA THR A 252 -0.33 5.32 -17.01
C THR A 252 -1.69 4.63 -17.11
N VAL A 253 -2.06 3.84 -16.11
CA VAL A 253 -3.24 2.96 -16.16
C VAL A 253 -4.47 3.54 -15.46
N SER A 254 -4.27 4.21 -14.32
CA SER A 254 -5.37 4.77 -13.53
C SER A 254 -5.79 6.13 -14.07
N ARG A 255 -7.10 6.33 -14.20
CA ARG A 255 -7.71 7.65 -14.44
C ARG A 255 -8.27 8.26 -13.16
N ASP A 256 -8.23 7.52 -12.06
CA ASP A 256 -8.73 7.98 -10.78
C ASP A 256 -7.68 8.84 -10.08
N LYS A 257 -7.98 10.13 -9.99
CA LYS A 257 -7.16 11.14 -9.32
C LYS A 257 -6.85 10.76 -7.87
N GLU A 258 -7.79 10.16 -7.14
CA GLU A 258 -7.56 9.77 -5.75
C GLU A 258 -6.60 8.59 -5.65
N GLN A 259 -6.71 7.60 -6.54
CA GLN A 259 -5.76 6.48 -6.59
C GLN A 259 -4.35 6.94 -6.92
N ILE A 260 -4.20 7.83 -7.90
CA ILE A 260 -2.90 8.42 -8.25
C ILE A 260 -2.32 9.14 -7.03
N ILE A 261 -3.08 10.01 -6.37
CA ILE A 261 -2.61 10.74 -5.19
C ILE A 261 -2.19 9.77 -4.07
N LYS A 262 -2.99 8.73 -3.79
CA LYS A 262 -2.65 7.70 -2.79
C LYS A 262 -1.36 6.97 -3.13
N ALA A 263 -1.15 6.62 -4.39
CA ALA A 263 0.08 5.99 -4.85
C ALA A 263 1.29 6.91 -4.64
N PHE A 264 1.16 8.21 -4.91
CA PHE A 264 2.22 9.19 -4.67
C PHE A 264 2.55 9.39 -3.19
N ASP A 265 1.53 9.48 -2.32
CA ASP A 265 1.74 9.53 -0.88
C ASP A 265 2.49 8.27 -0.41
N LYS A 266 2.06 7.08 -0.85
CA LYS A 266 2.72 5.81 -0.52
C LYS A 266 4.16 5.71 -1.02
N ALA A 267 4.41 6.13 -2.25
CA ALA A 267 5.76 6.15 -2.83
C ALA A 267 6.69 7.07 -2.05
N ARG A 268 6.21 8.27 -1.68
CA ARG A 268 6.97 9.22 -0.87
C ARG A 268 7.37 8.57 0.45
N ASP A 269 6.43 7.94 1.14
CA ASP A 269 6.65 7.35 2.46
C ASP A 269 7.63 6.17 2.38
N ALA A 270 7.44 5.25 1.42
CA ALA A 270 8.37 4.14 1.16
C ALA A 270 9.80 4.62 0.84
N LEU A 271 9.94 5.64 -0.01
CA LEU A 271 11.24 6.20 -0.37
C LEU A 271 11.89 7.03 0.77
N MET A 272 11.10 7.55 1.70
CA MET A 272 11.61 8.21 2.92
C MET A 272 12.20 7.18 3.88
N GLU A 273 11.51 6.07 4.13
CA GLU A 273 12.00 4.96 4.96
C GLU A 273 13.27 4.35 4.39
N ALA A 274 13.31 4.14 3.06
CA ALA A 274 14.51 3.68 2.35
C ALA A 274 15.67 4.70 2.34
N SER A 275 15.50 5.90 2.92
CA SER A 275 16.47 7.01 2.89
C SER A 275 16.94 7.41 1.48
N ALA A 276 16.17 7.05 0.45
CA ALA A 276 16.49 7.29 -0.95
C ALA A 276 16.09 8.69 -1.43
N LEU A 277 15.23 9.36 -0.68
CA LEU A 277 14.73 10.70 -1.00
C LEU A 277 15.57 11.81 -0.36
N SER A 278 16.18 12.66 -1.18
CA SER A 278 16.80 13.91 -0.72
C SER A 278 15.74 14.90 -0.18
N PRO A 279 16.08 15.79 0.78
CA PRO A 279 15.12 16.77 1.30
C PRO A 279 14.45 17.62 0.22
N PHE A 280 15.20 17.96 -0.83
CA PHE A 280 14.69 18.69 -1.99
C PHE A 280 13.65 17.89 -2.78
N MET A 281 13.91 16.61 -3.05
CA MET A 281 12.95 15.75 -3.76
C MET A 281 11.70 15.47 -2.90
N ARG A 282 11.84 15.31 -1.57
CA ARG A 282 10.68 15.18 -0.66
C ARG A 282 9.75 16.38 -0.75
N HIS A 283 10.33 17.58 -0.75
CA HIS A 283 9.59 18.81 -0.90
C HIS A 283 8.87 18.86 -2.26
N ASN A 284 9.57 18.55 -3.35
CA ASN A 284 8.99 18.57 -4.70
C ASN A 284 7.87 17.54 -4.87
N MET A 285 8.04 16.31 -4.35
CA MET A 285 6.97 15.30 -4.34
C MET A 285 5.74 15.81 -3.61
N SER A 286 5.92 16.42 -2.44
CA SER A 286 4.81 16.97 -1.64
C SER A 286 4.10 18.13 -2.35
N GLN A 287 4.85 19.00 -3.02
CA GLN A 287 4.29 20.09 -3.84
C GLN A 287 3.51 19.56 -5.04
N LEU A 288 4.01 18.52 -5.72
CA LEU A 288 3.31 17.88 -6.83
C LEU A 288 2.00 17.25 -6.35
N ILE A 289 2.01 16.55 -5.21
CA ILE A 289 0.80 15.98 -4.57
C ILE A 289 -0.24 17.08 -4.29
N GLU A 290 0.18 18.20 -3.70
CA GLU A 290 -0.72 19.34 -3.46
C GLU A 290 -1.23 19.99 -4.76
N LYS A 291 -0.38 20.12 -5.78
CA LYS A 291 -0.79 20.60 -7.11
C LYS A 291 -1.83 19.68 -7.73
N MET A 292 -1.63 18.36 -7.66
CA MET A 292 -2.57 17.35 -8.12
C MET A 292 -3.90 17.41 -7.37
N ARG A 293 -3.90 17.68 -6.05
CA ARG A 293 -5.13 17.87 -5.28
C ARG A 293 -5.96 19.05 -5.81
N ARG A 294 -5.31 20.17 -6.16
CA ARG A 294 -5.97 21.44 -6.53
C ARG A 294 -6.32 21.58 -8.02
N LYS A 295 -5.54 20.98 -8.92
CA LYS A 295 -5.70 21.12 -10.38
C LYS A 295 -6.04 19.77 -11.04
N PRO A 296 -6.55 19.77 -12.29
CA PRO A 296 -6.60 18.56 -13.09
C PRO A 296 -5.19 18.02 -13.33
N ILE A 297 -5.08 16.70 -13.38
CA ILE A 297 -3.83 15.98 -13.55
C ILE A 297 -3.39 16.05 -15.02
N ASP A 298 -2.16 16.54 -15.25
CA ASP A 298 -1.47 16.41 -16.53
C ASP A 298 -0.59 15.15 -16.48
N VAL A 299 -1.04 14.09 -17.13
CA VAL A 299 -0.40 12.77 -17.09
C VAL A 299 1.00 12.82 -17.72
N GLU A 300 1.19 13.59 -18.80
CA GLU A 300 2.49 13.69 -19.48
C GLU A 300 3.51 14.44 -18.63
N GLU A 301 3.09 15.55 -17.99
CA GLU A 301 3.94 16.30 -17.06
C GLU A 301 4.39 15.41 -15.89
N ILE A 302 3.49 14.61 -15.34
CA ILE A 302 3.78 13.70 -14.22
C ILE A 302 4.74 12.59 -14.63
N LEU A 303 4.49 11.91 -15.74
CA LEU A 303 5.34 10.81 -16.20
C LEU A 303 6.77 11.28 -16.44
N LYS A 304 6.93 12.45 -17.06
CA LYS A 304 8.25 13.08 -17.25
C LYS A 304 8.93 13.39 -15.91
N THR A 305 8.18 13.92 -14.95
CA THR A 305 8.70 14.23 -13.61
C THR A 305 9.16 12.98 -12.86
N ILE A 306 8.41 11.87 -12.98
CA ILE A 306 8.80 10.57 -12.40
C ILE A 306 10.12 10.09 -12.99
N ASP A 307 10.27 10.14 -14.33
CA ASP A 307 11.50 9.72 -15.00
C ASP A 307 12.71 10.56 -14.56
N GLU A 308 12.55 11.89 -14.47
CA GLU A 308 13.60 12.79 -13.96
C GLU A 308 14.00 12.48 -12.51
N TRP A 309 13.06 12.05 -11.67
CA TRP A 309 13.37 11.65 -10.29
C TRP A 309 14.05 10.28 -10.23
N LYS A 310 13.63 9.34 -11.07
CA LYS A 310 14.26 8.02 -11.18
C LYS A 310 15.71 8.12 -11.63
N GLU A 311 16.02 9.00 -12.58
CA GLU A 311 17.39 9.22 -13.05
C GLU A 311 18.32 9.77 -11.95
N LYS A 312 17.79 10.65 -11.08
CA LYS A 312 18.54 11.26 -9.96
C LYS A 312 18.85 10.30 -8.80
N LEU A 313 18.29 9.08 -8.81
CA LEU A 313 18.67 8.02 -7.88
C LEU A 313 19.93 7.25 -8.30
N THR A 314 20.50 7.56 -9.47
CA THR A 314 21.72 6.93 -10.03
C THR A 314 22.95 7.74 -9.66
#